data_AF-A0A6I6G6U6-F1
#
_entry.id   AF-A0A6I6G6U6-F1
#
_cell.length_a   1.000
_cell.length_b   1.000
_cell.length_c   1.000
_cell.angle_alpha   90.00
_cell.angle_beta   90.00
_cell.angle_gamma   90.00
#
_symmetry.space_group_name_H-M   'P 1'
#
loop_
_entity.id
_entity.type
_entity.pdbx_description
1 polymer ?
#
loop_
_entity_poly.entity_id
_entity_poly.type
_entity_poly.pdbx_seq_one_letter_code
_entity_poly.pdbx_strand_id
1 'polypeptide(L)' 'MTDRRVEDGGPQDGAGTDSARIDEVFGEVLPRTTSDEVRDEDGRLGDDWWREQRPPHHG' A
#
# COMPACT_ATOMS: atom_id res chain seq x y z
N MET A 1 -14.06 43.45 -7.38
CA MET A 1 -13.48 42.37 -6.54
C MET A 1 -14.41 41.17 -6.60
N THR A 2 -14.20 40.30 -7.59
CA THR A 2 -14.80 38.98 -7.63
C THR A 2 -13.65 38.03 -7.90
N ASP A 3 -13.09 37.51 -6.81
CA ASP A 3 -12.07 36.47 -6.92
C ASP A 3 -12.77 35.15 -7.21
N ARG A 4 -12.27 34.51 -8.25
CA ARG A 4 -12.76 33.28 -8.87
C ARG A 4 -12.41 32.13 -7.94
N ARG A 5 -13.43 31.44 -7.41
CA ARG A 5 -13.29 30.16 -6.71
C ARG A 5 -12.42 29.22 -7.56
N VAL A 6 -11.21 28.94 -7.10
CA VAL A 6 -10.37 27.89 -7.65
C VAL A 6 -10.96 26.58 -7.15
N GLU A 7 -11.53 25.82 -8.06
CA GLU A 7 -11.95 24.45 -7.81
C GLU A 7 -10.72 23.58 -7.57
N ASP A 8 -10.83 22.76 -6.52
CA ASP A 8 -9.83 21.87 -5.97
C ASP A 8 -9.35 20.84 -7.01
N GLY A 9 -8.13 21.02 -7.50
CA GLY A 9 -7.44 20.05 -8.35
C GLY A 9 -6.59 19.13 -7.48
N GLY A 10 -7.23 18.29 -6.67
CA GLY A 10 -6.57 17.20 -5.96
C GLY A 10 -5.84 16.26 -6.93
N PRO A 11 -4.80 15.55 -6.47
CA PRO A 11 -3.99 14.69 -7.33
C PRO A 11 -4.89 13.72 -8.07
N GLN A 12 -4.77 13.71 -9.38
CA GLN A 12 -5.47 12.80 -10.26
C GLN A 12 -4.96 11.39 -9.91
N ASP A 13 -5.76 10.64 -9.16
CA ASP A 13 -5.60 9.21 -8.85
C ASP A 13 -5.71 8.40 -10.14
N GLY A 14 -4.74 8.59 -11.03
CA GLY A 14 -4.86 8.34 -12.46
C GLY A 14 -3.94 7.23 -12.94
N ALA A 15 -3.99 6.08 -12.28
CA ALA A 15 -3.76 4.78 -12.90
C ALA A 15 -4.31 3.73 -11.94
N GLY A 16 -5.64 3.54 -11.95
CA GLY A 16 -6.25 2.37 -11.31
C GLY A 16 -5.47 1.13 -11.74
N THR A 17 -5.09 0.29 -10.78
CA THR A 17 -4.37 -0.95 -11.03
C THR A 17 -5.09 -1.73 -12.13
N ASP A 18 -4.37 -2.12 -13.18
CA ASP A 18 -4.94 -2.82 -14.32
C ASP A 18 -5.53 -4.17 -13.86
N SER A 19 -6.86 -4.23 -13.79
CA SER A 19 -7.60 -5.41 -13.34
C SER A 19 -7.30 -6.64 -14.18
N ALA A 20 -7.09 -6.48 -15.50
CA ALA A 20 -6.81 -7.62 -16.38
C ALA A 20 -5.45 -8.25 -16.05
N ARG A 21 -4.45 -7.41 -15.73
CA ARG A 21 -3.13 -7.87 -15.30
C ARG A 21 -3.18 -8.55 -13.93
N ILE A 22 -4.02 -8.07 -13.02
CA ILE A 22 -4.23 -8.67 -11.70
C ILE A 22 -4.89 -10.04 -11.86
N ASP A 23 -5.93 -10.14 -12.68
CA ASP A 23 -6.66 -11.40 -12.91
C ASP A 23 -5.79 -12.47 -13.58
N GLU A 24 -4.83 -12.09 -14.42
CA GLU A 24 -3.85 -13.03 -14.99
C GLU A 24 -3.02 -13.74 -13.91
N VAL A 25 -2.67 -13.02 -12.84
CA VAL A 25 -1.80 -13.52 -11.77
C VAL A 25 -2.59 -14.17 -10.64
N PHE A 26 -3.72 -13.57 -10.27
CA PHE A 26 -4.49 -13.92 -9.07
C PHE A 26 -5.82 -14.62 -9.38
N GLY A 27 -6.28 -14.58 -10.64
CA GLY A 27 -7.62 -15.00 -11.03
C GLY A 27 -8.70 -13.98 -10.65
N GLU A 28 -9.95 -14.34 -10.93
CA GLU A 28 -11.14 -13.47 -10.69
C GLU A 28 -11.39 -13.19 -9.20
N VAL A 29 -10.96 -14.09 -8.31
CA VAL A 29 -11.20 -13.97 -6.87
C VAL A 29 -9.92 -13.56 -6.16
N LEU A 30 -9.89 -12.32 -5.67
CA LEU A 30 -8.76 -11.83 -4.91
C LEU A 30 -8.72 -12.40 -3.48
N PRO A 31 -7.51 -12.62 -2.94
CA PRO A 31 -7.34 -12.86 -1.52
C PRO A 31 -8.02 -11.74 -0.70
N ARG A 32 -8.77 -12.14 0.32
CA ARG A 32 -9.43 -11.21 1.24
C ARG A 32 -8.51 -10.99 2.43
N THR A 33 -8.10 -9.75 2.66
CA THR A 33 -7.41 -9.38 3.90
C THR A 33 -8.39 -9.47 5.06
N THR A 34 -7.99 -10.14 6.14
CA THR A 34 -8.78 -10.18 7.37
C THR A 34 -8.52 -8.94 8.22
N SER A 35 -9.45 -8.57 9.12
CA SER A 35 -9.29 -7.37 9.94
C SER A 35 -8.08 -7.43 10.90
N ASP A 36 -7.59 -8.63 11.22
CA ASP A 36 -6.42 -8.84 12.09
C ASP A 36 -5.09 -8.56 11.35
N GLU A 37 -5.08 -8.69 10.02
CA GLU A 37 -3.91 -8.41 9.17
C GLU A 37 -3.75 -6.93 8.82
N VAL A 38 -4.81 -6.12 9.02
CA VAL A 38 -4.77 -4.68 8.80
C VAL A 38 -3.93 -4.06 9.91
N ARG A 39 -2.63 -3.87 9.64
CA ARG A 39 -1.80 -3.03 10.49
C ARG A 39 -2.16 -1.57 10.28
N ASP A 40 -2.26 -0.83 11.38
CA ASP A 40 -2.34 0.63 11.36
C ASP A 40 -1.19 1.24 10.53
N GLU A 41 -1.37 2.47 10.08
CA GLU A 41 -0.38 3.24 9.30
C GLU A 41 1.02 3.32 9.95
N ASP A 42 1.08 3.21 11.28
CA ASP A 42 2.30 3.09 12.10
C ASP A 42 2.97 1.70 12.03
N GLY A 43 2.36 0.76 11.32
CA GLY A 43 2.77 -0.63 11.16
C GLY A 43 3.97 -0.86 10.24
N ARG A 44 4.61 0.19 9.75
CA ARG A 44 5.85 0.07 8.99
C ARG A 44 6.96 -0.32 9.95
N LEU A 45 7.26 -1.62 10.04
CA LEU A 45 8.46 -2.10 10.73
C LEU A 45 9.65 -1.50 10.01
N GLY A 46 10.31 -0.53 10.65
CA GLY A 46 11.52 0.07 10.14
C GLY A 46 12.62 -0.98 9.97
N ASP A 47 13.62 -0.64 9.16
CA ASP A 47 14.76 -1.52 8.89
C ASP A 47 15.46 -2.04 10.16
N ASP A 48 15.37 -1.31 11.27
CA ASP A 48 15.97 -1.68 12.55
C ASP A 48 15.41 -3.00 13.09
N TRP A 49 14.09 -3.21 12.97
CA TRP A 49 13.48 -4.48 13.33
C TRP A 49 14.04 -5.64 12.49
N TRP A 50 14.29 -5.42 11.19
CA TRP A 50 14.87 -6.44 10.32
C TRP A 50 16.33 -6.76 10.66
N ARG A 51 17.11 -5.76 11.08
CA ARG A 51 18.51 -5.94 11.50
C ARG A 51 18.62 -6.77 12.77
N GLU A 52 17.67 -6.63 13.69
CA GLU A 52 17.59 -7.40 14.94
C GLU A 52 17.24 -8.88 14.72
N GLN A 53 16.52 -9.20 13.64
CA GLN A 53 16.14 -10.58 13.29
C GLN A 53 17.25 -11.39 12.60
N ARG A 54 18.46 -10.84 12.45
CA ARG A 54 19.56 -11.58 11.82
C ARG A 54 19.96 -12.76 12.70
N PRO A 55 19.91 -14.01 12.19
CA PRO A 55 20.36 -15.17 12.93
C PRO A 55 21.80 -14.96 13.43
N PRO A 56 22.15 -15.46 14.62
CA PRO A 56 23.52 -15.37 15.11
C PRO A 56 24.43 -16.03 14.08
N HIS A 57 25.45 -15.29 13.62
CA HIS A 57 26.49 -15.84 12.76
C HIS A 57 27.11 -17.01 13.50
N HIS A 58 26.77 -18.23 13.07
CA HIS A 58 27.54 -19.39 13.46
C HIS A 58 28.96 -19.11 12.96
N GLY A 59 29.88 -18.95 13.91
CA GLY A 59 31.24 -18.47 13.69
C GLY A 59 32.06 -19.31 12.72
#